data_AF-A0A9Q3IKP1-F1
#
_entry.id   AF-A0A9Q3IKP1-F1
#
_cell.length_a   1.000
_cell.length_b   1.000
_cell.length_c   1.000
_cell.angle_alpha   90.00
_cell.angle_beta   90.00
_cell.angle_gamma   90.00
#
_symmetry.space_group_name_H-M   'P 1'
#
loop_
_entity.id
_entity.type
_entity.pdbx_description
1 polymer ?
#
loop_
_entity_poly.entity_id
_entity_poly.type
_entity_poly.pdbx_seq_one_letter_code
_entity_poly.pdbx_strand_id
1 'polypeptide(L)'
;MSYAEKEALKQLPEASSRPKFSGTGEDDHMELINYIDGLLIDVASIPDYWITSRRNTEFEGHASIWYTLWQKTISFENQKYFVDKGPFEWCLRQSKRLKAIDPQMNTQMRNHKLLTPRPGEGEHALNSDATTIAL
;
A
#
# COMPACT_ATOMS: atom_id res chain seq x y z
N MET A 1 4.02 -17.74 4.28
CA MET A 1 4.08 -17.39 5.71
C MET A 1 4.43 -18.64 6.51
N SER A 2 5.63 -18.63 7.08
CA SER A 2 6.24 -19.66 7.92
C SER A 2 5.47 -19.84 9.23
N TYR A 3 5.68 -20.98 9.90
CA TYR A 3 5.14 -21.25 11.22
C TYR A 3 5.67 -20.26 12.28
N ALA A 4 6.96 -19.92 12.21
CA ALA A 4 7.58 -18.95 13.12
C ALA A 4 6.94 -17.54 12.99
N GLU A 5 6.64 -17.11 11.76
CA GLU A 5 5.96 -15.83 11.51
C GLU A 5 4.54 -15.82 12.10
N LYS A 6 3.82 -16.95 12.01
CA LYS A 6 2.47 -17.08 12.59
C LYS A 6 2.47 -17.00 14.11
N GLU A 7 3.45 -17.62 14.77
CA GLU A 7 3.58 -17.57 16.23
C GLU A 7 4.00 -16.19 16.70
N ALA A 8 4.95 -15.55 16.02
CA ALA A 8 5.39 -14.20 16.37
C ALA A 8 4.25 -13.17 16.19
N LEU A 9 3.40 -13.31 15.17
CA LEU A 9 2.21 -12.47 14.99
C LEU A 9 1.20 -12.57 16.15
N LYS A 10 1.19 -13.67 16.92
CA LYS A 10 0.34 -13.82 18.11
C LYS A 10 0.93 -13.11 19.34
N GLN A 11 2.21 -12.80 19.34
CA GLN A 11 2.88 -12.08 20.42
C GLN A 11 2.71 -10.56 20.30
N LEU A 12 2.16 -10.09 19.17
CA LEU A 12 1.87 -8.67 18.99
C LEU A 12 0.80 -8.20 19.99
N PRO A 13 0.94 -6.98 20.54
CA PRO A 13 -0.08 -6.39 21.40
C PRO A 13 -1.45 -6.33 20.73
N GLU A 14 -2.50 -6.47 21.54
CA GLU A 14 -3.88 -6.33 21.08
C GLU A 14 -4.10 -4.99 20.39
N ALA A 15 -5.01 -4.95 19.42
CA ALA A 15 -5.31 -3.73 18.66
C ALA A 15 -5.80 -2.56 19.54
N SER A 16 -6.37 -2.87 20.71
CA SER A 16 -6.88 -1.92 21.70
C SER A 16 -5.76 -1.23 22.49
N SER A 17 -4.61 -1.88 22.68
CA SER A 17 -3.50 -1.35 23.49
C SER A 17 -2.48 -0.56 22.66
N ARG A 18 -2.77 -0.32 21.38
CA ARG A 18 -1.83 0.33 20.46
C ARG A 18 -2.00 1.85 20.50
N PRO A 19 -0.90 2.62 20.34
CA PRO A 19 -0.99 4.06 20.30
C PRO A 19 -1.86 4.54 19.13
N LYS A 20 -2.46 5.71 19.30
CA LYS A 20 -3.28 6.37 18.28
C LYS A 20 -2.56 7.60 17.77
N PHE A 21 -2.45 7.69 16.46
CA PHE A 21 -1.82 8.80 15.76
C PHE A 21 -2.87 9.57 14.97
N SER A 22 -3.08 10.81 15.36
CA SER A 22 -4.03 11.73 14.73
C SER A 22 -3.36 12.67 13.72
N GLY A 23 -2.05 12.90 13.90
CA GLY A 23 -1.27 13.89 13.14
C GLY A 23 -1.51 15.32 13.59
N THR A 24 -2.23 15.53 14.69
CA THR A 24 -2.55 16.83 15.27
C THR A 24 -2.12 16.96 16.74
N GLY A 25 -1.66 15.87 17.36
CA GLY A 25 -1.11 15.90 18.71
C GLY A 25 0.33 16.43 18.73
N GLU A 26 0.73 17.02 19.84
CA GLU A 26 2.08 17.60 20.00
C GLU A 26 3.17 16.52 19.96
N ASP A 27 2.88 15.33 20.53
CA ASP A 27 3.83 14.20 20.65
C ASP A 27 3.29 12.84 20.17
N ASP A 28 2.11 12.79 19.54
CA ASP A 28 1.48 11.53 19.11
C ASP A 28 2.34 10.74 18.08
N HIS A 29 3.18 11.46 17.32
CA HIS A 29 4.18 10.89 16.41
C HIS A 29 5.32 10.17 17.15
N MET A 30 5.81 10.71 18.28
CA MET A 30 6.91 10.12 19.04
C MET A 30 6.48 8.84 19.74
N GLU A 31 5.28 8.82 20.32
CA GLU A 31 4.70 7.61 20.90
C GLU A 31 4.53 6.51 19.84
N LEU A 32 4.06 6.88 18.64
CA LEU A 32 3.92 5.95 17.53
C LEU A 32 5.28 5.40 17.07
N ILE A 33 6.31 6.24 16.95
CA ILE A 33 7.66 5.84 16.52
C ILE A 33 8.29 4.90 17.54
N ASN A 34 8.31 5.29 18.81
CA ASN A 34 8.89 4.48 19.88
C ASN A 34 8.20 3.11 20.00
N TYR A 35 6.89 3.06 19.77
CA TYR A 35 6.15 1.80 19.74
C TYR A 35 6.59 0.89 18.59
N ILE A 36 6.81 1.43 17.39
CA ILE A 36 7.31 0.64 16.24
C ILE A 36 8.69 0.11 16.53
N ASP A 37 9.58 0.97 17.01
CA ASP A 37 10.97 0.62 17.28
C ASP A 37 11.04 -0.45 18.37
N GLY A 38 10.21 -0.34 19.41
CA GLY A 38 10.03 -1.39 20.42
C GLY A 38 9.58 -2.72 19.81
N LEU A 39 8.57 -2.72 18.94
CA LEU A 39 8.11 -3.95 18.27
C LEU A 39 9.19 -4.58 17.38
N LEU A 40 10.00 -3.77 16.68
CA LEU A 40 11.09 -4.26 15.85
C LEU A 40 12.21 -4.90 16.67
N ILE A 41 12.49 -4.34 17.85
CA ILE A 41 13.49 -4.86 18.79
C ILE A 41 12.98 -6.14 19.47
N ASP A 42 11.78 -6.10 20.02
CA ASP A 42 11.22 -7.19 20.82
C ASP A 42 10.82 -8.39 19.96
N VAL A 43 10.46 -8.14 18.70
CA VAL A 43 9.95 -9.15 17.77
C VAL A 43 10.85 -9.31 16.55
N ALA A 44 12.15 -9.49 16.81
CA ALA A 44 13.22 -9.64 15.81
C ALA A 44 13.01 -10.75 14.75
N SER A 45 12.03 -11.64 14.95
CA SER A 45 11.70 -12.72 14.01
C SER A 45 10.63 -12.35 12.98
N ILE A 46 10.06 -11.14 13.04
CA ILE A 46 9.03 -10.68 12.10
C ILE A 46 9.63 -9.70 11.08
N PRO A 47 9.49 -9.96 9.77
CA PRO A 47 9.83 -8.98 8.74
C PRO A 47 9.08 -7.66 8.89
N ASP A 48 9.75 -6.53 8.66
CA ASP A 48 9.21 -5.16 8.76
C ASP A 48 7.85 -4.97 8.07
N TYR A 49 7.66 -5.66 6.93
CA TYR A 49 6.40 -5.63 6.18
C TYR A 49 5.19 -6.11 7.00
N TRP A 50 5.35 -7.10 7.87
CA TRP A 50 4.26 -7.62 8.69
C TRP A 50 3.88 -6.68 9.82
N ILE A 51 4.86 -5.99 10.40
CA ILE A 51 4.64 -4.98 11.44
C ILE A 51 3.91 -3.78 10.83
N THR A 52 4.33 -3.34 9.64
CA THR A 52 3.78 -2.15 8.95
C THR A 52 2.43 -2.39 8.25
N SER A 53 2.13 -3.61 7.80
CA SER A 53 0.92 -3.92 7.03
C SER A 53 -0.39 -3.91 7.82
N ARG A 54 -0.36 -3.98 9.16
CA ARG A 54 -1.56 -4.10 10.03
C ARG A 54 -1.84 -2.90 10.92
N ARG A 55 -1.52 -1.70 10.44
CA ARG A 55 -1.51 -0.47 11.26
C ARG A 55 -2.67 0.48 11.02
N ASN A 56 -3.64 0.12 10.16
CA ASN A 56 -4.77 1.01 9.83
C ASN A 56 -5.58 1.44 11.06
N THR A 57 -5.56 0.65 12.13
CA THR A 57 -6.25 0.93 13.40
C THR A 57 -5.49 1.89 14.32
N GLU A 58 -4.21 2.15 14.05
CA GLU A 58 -3.34 3.05 14.81
C GLU A 58 -3.44 4.50 14.31
N PHE A 59 -4.03 4.71 13.13
CA PHE A 59 -4.25 6.04 12.57
C PHE A 59 -5.69 6.50 12.76
N GLU A 60 -5.88 7.74 13.21
CA GLU A 60 -7.18 8.36 13.43
C GLU A 60 -7.31 9.70 12.71
N GLY A 61 -8.54 10.18 12.51
CA GLY A 61 -8.82 11.45 11.85
C GLY A 61 -8.14 11.61 10.47
N HIS A 62 -7.45 12.73 10.28
CA HIS A 62 -6.77 13.06 9.02
C HIS A 62 -5.61 12.10 8.72
N ALA A 63 -4.90 11.61 9.75
CA ALA A 63 -3.80 10.67 9.56
C ALA A 63 -4.29 9.31 9.04
N SER A 64 -5.49 8.87 9.42
CA SER A 64 -6.10 7.63 8.91
C SER A 64 -6.39 7.71 7.40
N ILE A 65 -6.92 8.86 6.96
CA ILE A 65 -7.17 9.14 5.55
C ILE A 65 -5.84 9.16 4.79
N TRP A 66 -4.86 9.92 5.29
CA TRP A 66 -3.53 10.00 4.68
C TRP A 66 -2.88 8.62 4.54
N TYR A 67 -2.84 7.81 5.61
CA TYR A 67 -2.19 6.49 5.59
C TYR A 67 -2.89 5.54 4.61
N THR A 68 -4.22 5.56 4.56
CA THR A 68 -5.00 4.77 3.61
C THR A 68 -4.71 5.18 2.15
N LEU A 69 -4.58 6.47 1.88
CA LEU A 69 -4.22 6.98 0.55
C LEU A 69 -2.79 6.58 0.18
N TRP A 70 -1.85 6.74 1.11
CA TRP A 70 -0.46 6.33 0.93
C TRP A 70 -0.34 4.83 0.61
N GLN A 71 -1.02 3.96 1.35
CA GLN A 71 -1.06 2.52 1.06
C GLN A 71 -1.59 2.20 -0.33
N LYS A 72 -2.61 2.94 -0.81
CA LYS A 72 -3.13 2.77 -2.17
C LYS A 72 -2.13 3.20 -3.22
N THR A 73 -1.38 4.28 -2.98
CA THR A 73 -0.28 4.75 -3.82
C THR A 73 0.82 3.69 -3.92
N ILE A 74 1.33 3.22 -2.78
CA ILE A 74 2.35 2.15 -2.74
C ILE A 74 1.84 0.87 -3.41
N SER A 75 0.57 0.50 -3.22
CA SER A 75 -0.01 -0.68 -3.86
C SER A 75 -0.14 -0.53 -5.37
N PHE A 76 -0.48 0.67 -5.85
CA PHE A 76 -0.47 0.98 -7.28
C PHE A 76 0.96 0.89 -7.82
N GLU A 77 1.92 1.52 -7.14
CA GLU A 77 3.34 1.56 -7.49
C GLU A 77 4.05 0.20 -7.39
N ASN A 78 3.62 -0.74 -6.57
CA ASN A 78 4.26 -2.05 -6.45
C ASN A 78 3.57 -3.14 -7.27
N GLN A 79 2.29 -2.98 -7.60
CA GLN A 79 1.56 -4.02 -8.32
C GLN A 79 1.81 -3.95 -9.83
N LYS A 80 2.75 -4.77 -10.30
CA LYS A 80 3.00 -5.01 -11.72
C LYS A 80 1.82 -5.71 -12.38
N TYR A 81 1.64 -5.49 -13.68
CA TYR A 81 0.78 -6.33 -14.49
C TYR A 81 1.50 -7.65 -14.76
N PHE A 82 0.78 -8.76 -14.61
CA PHE A 82 1.25 -10.09 -14.94
C PHE A 82 0.26 -10.66 -15.97
N VAL A 83 0.78 -11.24 -17.05
CA VAL A 83 -0.01 -11.74 -18.19
C VAL A 83 -0.98 -12.85 -17.80
N ASP A 84 -0.72 -13.53 -16.68
CA ASP A 84 -1.59 -14.53 -16.07
C ASP A 84 -2.89 -13.95 -15.50
N LYS A 85 -2.97 -12.62 -15.29
CA LYS A 85 -4.17 -11.92 -14.85
C LYS A 85 -4.87 -11.27 -16.03
N GLY A 86 -6.18 -11.48 -16.10
CA GLY A 86 -7.04 -10.82 -17.08
C GLY A 86 -6.79 -9.30 -17.08
N PRO A 87 -6.45 -8.70 -18.24
CA PRO A 87 -6.07 -7.28 -18.33
C PRO A 87 -7.18 -6.35 -17.81
N PHE A 88 -8.44 -6.72 -18.05
CA PHE A 88 -9.61 -5.99 -17.55
C PHE A 88 -9.63 -5.89 -16.02
N GLU A 89 -9.44 -7.01 -15.30
CA GLU A 89 -9.47 -7.04 -13.83
C GLU A 89 -8.33 -6.22 -13.21
N TRP A 90 -7.16 -6.24 -13.84
CA TRP A 90 -6.04 -5.42 -13.41
C TRP A 90 -6.33 -3.93 -13.63
N CYS A 91 -6.76 -3.54 -14.83
CA CYS A 91 -7.12 -2.16 -15.16
C CYS A 91 -8.24 -1.62 -14.26
N LEU A 92 -9.27 -2.42 -14.00
CA LEU A 92 -10.37 -2.06 -13.11
C LEU A 92 -9.89 -1.81 -11.68
N ARG A 93 -9.00 -2.67 -11.16
CA ARG A 93 -8.43 -2.55 -9.81
C ARG A 93 -7.53 -1.32 -9.67
N GLN A 94 -6.62 -1.11 -10.62
CA GLN A 94 -5.75 0.06 -10.59
C GLN A 94 -6.53 1.36 -10.81
N SER A 95 -7.55 1.35 -11.67
CA SER A 95 -8.47 2.48 -11.86
C SER A 95 -9.18 2.87 -10.57
N LYS A 96 -9.68 1.89 -9.79
CA LYS A 96 -10.28 2.14 -8.47
C LYS A 96 -9.29 2.76 -7.48
N ARG A 97 -8.02 2.34 -7.50
CA ARG A 97 -6.97 2.91 -6.64
C ARG A 97 -6.64 4.35 -7.03
N LEU A 98 -6.45 4.61 -8.32
CA LEU A 98 -6.16 5.95 -8.83
C LEU A 98 -7.28 6.94 -8.50
N LYS A 99 -8.56 6.54 -8.64
CA LYS A 99 -9.71 7.37 -8.23
C LYS A 99 -9.75 7.65 -6.74
N ALA A 100 -9.26 6.72 -5.92
CA ALA A 100 -9.18 6.93 -4.49
C ALA A 100 -8.03 7.85 -4.10
N ILE A 101 -6.88 7.77 -4.80
CA ILE A 101 -5.71 8.61 -4.60
C ILE A 101 -5.99 10.06 -5.02
N ASP A 102 -6.59 10.24 -6.18
CA ASP A 102 -6.96 11.55 -6.73
C ASP A 102 -8.38 11.46 -7.31
N PRO A 103 -9.40 11.90 -6.55
CA PRO A 103 -10.79 11.90 -6.99
C PRO A 103 -11.07 12.82 -8.19
N GLN A 104 -10.21 13.83 -8.43
CA GLN A 104 -10.36 14.77 -9.54
C GLN A 104 -9.66 14.29 -10.81
N MET A 105 -8.99 13.13 -10.77
CA MET A 105 -8.27 12.57 -11.90
C MET A 105 -9.20 12.30 -13.09
N ASN A 106 -8.95 13.00 -14.19
CA ASN A 106 -9.70 12.79 -15.43
C ASN A 106 -9.31 11.46 -16.10
N THR A 107 -10.12 11.02 -17.07
CA THR A 107 -9.91 9.74 -17.76
C THR A 107 -8.58 9.66 -18.50
N GLN A 108 -8.13 10.76 -19.11
CA GLN A 108 -6.86 10.79 -19.84
C GLN A 108 -5.65 10.63 -18.91
N MET A 109 -5.61 11.35 -17.80
CA MET A 109 -4.57 11.26 -16.77
C MET A 109 -4.52 9.86 -16.16
N ARG A 110 -5.69 9.27 -15.90
CA ARG A 110 -5.80 7.90 -15.39
C ARG A 110 -5.26 6.89 -16.39
N ASN A 111 -5.67 6.99 -17.66
CA ASN A 111 -5.21 6.09 -18.71
C ASN A 111 -3.70 6.23 -18.94
N HIS A 112 -3.18 7.46 -18.97
CA HIS A 112 -1.74 7.71 -19.04
C HIS A 112 -1.03 7.01 -17.88
N LYS A 113 -1.44 7.22 -16.62
CA LYS A 113 -0.83 6.54 -15.46
C LYS A 113 -0.90 5.01 -15.51
N LEU A 114 -1.94 4.42 -16.12
CA LEU A 114 -2.07 2.97 -16.28
C LEU A 114 -1.14 2.40 -17.35
N LEU A 115 -0.89 3.18 -18.41
CA LEU A 115 -0.14 2.75 -19.59
C LEU A 115 1.33 3.19 -19.59
N THR A 116 1.71 4.18 -18.76
CA THR A 116 3.10 4.64 -18.68
C THR A 116 3.99 3.56 -18.09
N PRO A 117 4.96 3.02 -18.86
CA PRO A 117 5.99 2.13 -18.32
C PRO A 117 6.87 2.92 -17.34
N ARG A 118 7.25 2.29 -16.24
CA ARG A 118 7.95 3.00 -15.16
C ARG A 118 9.44 3.14 -15.48
N PRO A 119 10.07 4.26 -15.10
CA PRO A 119 11.50 4.47 -15.35
C PRO A 119 12.33 3.33 -14.71
N GLY A 120 13.18 2.70 -15.51
CA GLY A 120 13.98 1.53 -15.10
C GLY A 120 13.44 0.18 -15.60
N GLU A 121 12.26 0.16 -16.22
CA GLU A 121 11.69 -1.04 -16.84
C GLU A 121 11.83 -0.93 -18.36
N GLY A 122 12.75 -1.73 -18.92
CA GLY A 122 13.11 -1.71 -20.33
C GLY A 122 11.93 -1.89 -21.29
N GLU A 123 12.13 -1.36 -22.49
CA GLU A 123 11.23 -1.15 -23.63
C GLU A 123 10.50 -2.39 -24.20
N HIS A 124 10.36 -3.48 -23.45
CA HIS A 124 10.02 -4.80 -24.01
C HIS A 124 8.60 -5.32 -23.72
N ALA A 125 7.72 -4.59 -23.03
CA ALA A 125 6.39 -5.10 -22.67
C ALA A 125 5.19 -4.49 -23.42
N LEU A 126 5.38 -3.47 -24.26
CA LEU A 126 4.25 -2.72 -24.85
C LEU A 126 4.01 -2.98 -26.35
N ASN A 127 4.71 -3.91 -26.99
CA ASN A 127 4.69 -4.05 -28.45
C ASN A 127 3.86 -5.21 -29.04
N SER A 128 2.97 -5.88 -28.30
CA SER A 128 2.08 -6.86 -28.97
C SER A 128 0.60 -6.82 -28.60
N ASP A 129 0.21 -6.60 -27.34
CA ASP A 129 -1.19 -6.95 -26.96
C ASP A 129 -2.06 -5.79 -26.46
N ALA A 130 -1.50 -4.59 -26.21
CA ALA A 130 -2.27 -3.45 -25.70
C ALA A 130 -2.99 -2.64 -26.80
N THR A 131 -2.56 -2.74 -28.06
CA THR A 131 -3.13 -1.96 -29.17
C THR A 131 -4.51 -2.46 -29.62
N THR A 132 -4.91 -3.68 -29.22
CA THR A 132 -6.16 -4.30 -29.69
C THR A 132 -7.41 -3.95 -28.86
N ILE A 133 -7.29 -3.31 -27.69
CA ILE A 133 -8.44 -3.01 -26.81
C ILE A 133 -8.95 -1.55 -26.99
N ALA A 134 -8.39 -0.79 -27.94
CA ALA A 134 -8.81 0.58 -28.23
C ALA A 134 -9.33 0.72 -29.68
N LEU A 135 -10.42 0.01 -29.99
CA LEU A 135 -11.43 0.37 -31.00
C LEU A 135 -12.81 -0.01 -30.42
#